data_AF-A0A435D330-F1
#
_entry.id   AF-A0A435D330-F1
#
_cell.length_a   1.000
_cell.length_b   1.000
_cell.length_c   1.000
_cell.angle_alpha   90.00
_cell.angle_beta   90.00
_cell.angle_gamma   90.00
#
_symmetry.space_group_name_H-M   'P 1'
#
loop_
_entity.id
_entity.type
_entity.pdbx_description
1 polymer ?
#
loop_
_entity_poly.entity_id
_entity_poly.type
_entity_poly.pdbx_seq_one_letter_code
_entity_poly.pdbx_strand_id
1 'polypeptide(L)'
;TRGHRRDGVVFIGDAFATTCPAQGDGINRVLTDVDCLSSTHIPAWLETPGMAADKICAFYDDPIKVAADTRALRASIYAKRITTETGLEWRLRRLRNNTARQLMVFSRRIREAGKPAEPRAA
;
A
#
# COMPACT_ATOMS: atom_id res chain seq x y z
N THR A 1 -10.96 3.99 -11.60
CA THR A 1 -11.73 5.10 -10.97
C THR A 1 -12.38 5.93 -12.08
N ARG A 2 -13.51 6.61 -11.84
CA ARG A 2 -14.21 7.46 -12.84
C ARG A 2 -14.48 8.84 -12.26
N GLY A 3 -14.60 9.87 -13.10
CA GLY A 3 -14.98 11.23 -12.68
C GLY A 3 -13.96 11.99 -11.82
N HIS A 4 -12.71 11.51 -11.72
CA HIS A 4 -11.64 12.19 -10.99
C HIS A 4 -10.91 13.24 -11.86
N ARG A 5 -10.99 13.12 -13.19
CA ARG A 5 -10.44 14.09 -14.14
C ARG A 5 -11.45 15.20 -14.38
N ARG A 6 -11.42 16.21 -13.53
CA ARG A 6 -12.29 17.39 -13.59
C ARG A 6 -11.55 18.61 -13.10
N ASP A 7 -12.04 19.79 -13.47
CA ASP A 7 -11.45 21.07 -13.08
C ASP A 7 -11.40 21.23 -11.55
N GLY A 8 -10.30 21.77 -11.05
CA GLY A 8 -10.19 22.28 -9.68
C GLY A 8 -10.24 21.27 -8.53
N VAL A 9 -10.43 19.98 -8.78
CA VAL A 9 -10.64 18.99 -7.71
C VAL A 9 -9.71 17.80 -7.86
N VAL A 10 -8.96 17.52 -6.79
CA VAL A 10 -8.09 16.35 -6.68
C VAL A 10 -8.58 15.45 -5.55
N PHE A 11 -8.69 14.16 -5.85
CA PHE A 11 -8.86 13.09 -4.87
C PHE A 11 -7.53 12.38 -4.64
N ILE A 12 -7.19 12.15 -3.37
CA ILE A 12 -5.99 11.44 -2.92
C ILE A 12 -6.36 10.30 -1.97
N GLY A 13 -5.46 9.32 -1.82
CA GLY A 13 -5.65 8.20 -0.92
C GLY A 13 -6.98 7.46 -1.19
N ASP A 14 -7.73 7.18 -0.13
CA ASP A 14 -8.99 6.41 -0.23
C ASP A 14 -10.12 7.17 -0.93
N ALA A 15 -10.07 8.51 -0.97
CA ALA A 15 -11.02 9.31 -1.75
C ALA A 15 -10.84 9.08 -3.26
N PHE A 16 -9.63 8.69 -3.70
CA PHE A 16 -9.38 8.34 -5.10
C PHE A 16 -9.71 6.87 -5.38
N ALA A 17 -9.12 5.95 -4.63
CA ALA A 17 -9.35 4.51 -4.78
C ALA A 17 -9.17 3.83 -3.43
N THR A 18 -9.99 2.87 -3.05
CA THR A 18 -9.77 2.11 -1.81
C THR A 18 -8.85 0.90 -2.08
N THR A 19 -8.01 0.58 -1.10
CA THR A 19 -7.10 -0.59 -1.15
C THR A 19 -7.25 -1.44 0.11
N CYS A 20 -6.83 -2.70 0.04
CA CYS A 20 -6.88 -3.59 1.19
C CYS A 20 -5.91 -3.11 2.29
N PRO A 21 -6.36 -2.94 3.55
CA PRO A 21 -5.49 -2.43 4.61
C PRO A 21 -4.42 -3.45 5.03
N ALA A 22 -4.59 -4.73 4.69
CA ALA A 22 -3.73 -5.83 5.15
C ALA A 22 -2.26 -5.71 4.74
N GLN A 23 -1.93 -4.89 3.74
CA GLN A 23 -0.56 -4.71 3.24
C GLN A 23 0.07 -3.40 3.70
N GLY A 24 -0.70 -2.51 4.36
CA GLY A 24 -0.19 -1.21 4.83
C GLY A 24 0.12 -0.20 3.72
N ASP A 25 -0.22 -0.49 2.46
CA ASP A 25 0.12 0.38 1.33
C ASP A 25 -0.69 1.68 1.26
N GLY A 26 -1.82 1.76 1.98
CA GLY A 26 -2.67 2.96 2.01
C GLY A 26 -1.93 4.22 2.47
N ILE A 27 -1.10 4.10 3.51
CA ILE A 27 -0.33 5.24 4.04
C ILE A 27 0.76 5.69 3.08
N ASN A 28 1.48 4.75 2.46
CA ASN A 28 2.51 5.07 1.48
C ASN A 28 1.91 5.82 0.30
N ARG A 29 0.75 5.38 -0.19
CA ARG A 29 0.08 6.00 -1.33
C ARG A 29 -0.40 7.42 -1.03
N VAL A 30 -1.05 7.67 0.11
CA VAL A 30 -1.50 9.03 0.43
C VAL A 30 -0.32 9.98 0.66
N LEU A 31 0.79 9.49 1.24
CA LEU A 31 2.01 10.28 1.38
C LEU A 31 2.64 10.58 0.02
N THR A 32 2.70 9.62 -0.90
CA THR A 32 3.14 9.86 -2.29
C THR A 32 2.25 10.88 -2.98
N ASP A 33 0.92 10.79 -2.84
CA ASP A 33 -0.01 11.77 -3.43
C ASP A 33 0.28 13.20 -2.92
N VAL A 34 0.46 13.36 -1.60
CA VAL A 34 0.77 14.66 -0.98
C VAL A 34 2.14 15.19 -1.42
N ASP A 35 3.14 14.32 -1.51
CA ASP A 35 4.49 14.67 -1.95
C ASP A 35 4.49 15.15 -3.40
N CYS A 36 3.91 14.37 -4.33
CA CYS A 36 3.75 14.77 -5.74
C CYS A 36 2.98 16.10 -5.87
N LEU A 37 1.87 16.27 -5.14
CA LEU A 37 1.09 17.50 -5.18
C LEU A 37 1.87 18.72 -4.69
N SER A 38 2.48 18.61 -3.51
CA SER A 38 3.12 19.76 -2.87
C SER A 38 4.45 20.14 -3.49
N SER A 39 5.23 19.16 -3.98
CA SER A 39 6.56 19.40 -4.54
C SER A 39 6.55 19.77 -6.02
N THR A 40 5.58 19.25 -6.80
CA THR A 40 5.63 19.32 -8.27
C THR A 40 4.37 19.96 -8.84
N HIS A 41 3.19 19.39 -8.59
CA HIS A 41 1.99 19.74 -9.34
C HIS A 41 1.37 21.08 -8.92
N ILE A 42 1.17 21.32 -7.63
CA ILE A 42 0.60 22.59 -7.15
C ILE A 42 1.47 23.78 -7.57
N PRO A 43 2.81 23.76 -7.37
CA PRO A 43 3.67 24.82 -7.88
C PRO A 43 3.50 25.07 -9.39
N ALA A 44 3.61 24.02 -10.22
CA ALA A 44 3.48 24.14 -11.67
C ALA A 44 2.09 24.64 -12.11
N TRP A 45 1.02 24.24 -11.41
CA TRP A 45 -0.32 24.69 -11.69
C TRP A 45 -0.50 26.19 -11.43
N LEU A 46 0.20 26.74 -10.45
CA LEU A 46 0.08 28.15 -10.08
C LEU A 46 0.93 29.08 -10.97
N GLU A 47 1.79 28.55 -11.84
CA GLU A 47 2.55 29.34 -12.82
C GLU A 47 1.66 29.98 -13.90
N THR A 48 0.49 29.40 -14.15
CA THR A 48 -0.48 29.90 -15.13
C THR A 48 -1.85 30.06 -14.49
N PRO A 49 -2.68 31.01 -14.95
CA PRO A 49 -4.03 31.17 -14.42
C PRO A 49 -4.92 29.92 -14.60
N GLY A 50 -5.94 29.80 -13.75
CA GLY A 50 -6.96 28.75 -13.85
C GLY A 50 -6.54 27.37 -13.35
N MET A 51 -7.51 26.46 -13.25
CA MET A 51 -7.32 25.09 -12.74
C MET A 51 -8.11 24.08 -13.60
N ALA A 52 -7.88 24.14 -14.90
CA ALA A 52 -8.54 23.26 -15.85
C ALA A 52 -8.11 21.78 -15.67
N ALA A 53 -8.92 20.88 -16.20
CA ALA A 53 -8.74 19.44 -16.05
C ALA A 53 -7.39 18.93 -16.57
N ASP A 54 -6.72 19.61 -17.49
CA ASP A 54 -5.39 19.27 -17.98
C ASP A 54 -4.33 19.31 -16.87
N LYS A 55 -4.34 20.37 -16.03
CA LYS A 55 -3.52 20.47 -14.83
C LYS A 55 -3.78 19.31 -13.89
N ILE A 56 -5.06 19.06 -13.59
CA ILE A 56 -5.48 17.97 -12.71
C ILE A 56 -5.09 16.59 -13.28
N CYS A 57 -5.19 16.41 -14.60
CA CYS A 57 -4.76 15.19 -15.29
C CYS A 57 -3.27 14.95 -15.13
N ALA A 58 -2.43 16.00 -15.19
CA ALA A 58 -0.98 15.87 -15.01
C ALA A 58 -0.61 15.21 -13.68
N PHE A 59 -1.33 15.49 -12.59
CA PHE A 59 -1.16 14.79 -11.31
C PHE A 59 -1.51 13.30 -11.42
N TYR A 60 -2.64 12.98 -12.05
CA TYR A 60 -3.08 11.58 -12.21
C TYR A 60 -2.21 10.76 -13.17
N ASP A 61 -1.50 11.42 -14.07
CA ASP A 61 -0.58 10.83 -15.04
C ASP A 61 0.88 10.80 -14.54
N ASP A 62 1.14 11.32 -13.34
CA ASP A 62 2.46 11.31 -12.73
C ASP A 62 2.97 9.86 -12.54
N PRO A 63 4.15 9.50 -13.08
CA PRO A 63 4.66 8.13 -13.03
C PRO A 63 4.91 7.63 -11.59
N ILE A 64 5.29 8.52 -10.67
CA ILE A 64 5.51 8.17 -9.25
C ILE A 64 4.18 7.81 -8.60
N LYS A 65 3.16 8.66 -8.81
CA LYS A 65 1.79 8.38 -8.35
C LYS A 65 1.27 7.06 -8.91
N VAL A 66 1.35 6.89 -10.24
CA VAL A 66 0.83 5.71 -10.94
C VAL A 66 1.53 4.43 -10.44
N ALA A 67 2.83 4.49 -10.17
CA ALA A 67 3.57 3.37 -9.60
C ALA A 67 3.09 3.02 -8.18
N ALA A 68 2.88 4.02 -7.32
CA ALA A 68 2.35 3.82 -5.97
C ALA A 68 0.94 3.21 -5.99
N ASP A 69 0.05 3.76 -6.83
CA ASP A 69 -1.32 3.27 -7.02
C ASP A 69 -1.35 1.82 -7.53
N THR A 70 -0.53 1.54 -8.54
CA THR A 70 -0.43 0.20 -9.14
C THR A 70 0.10 -0.83 -8.13
N ARG A 71 1.10 -0.46 -7.34
CA ARG A 71 1.65 -1.33 -6.29
C ARG A 71 0.59 -1.68 -5.26
N ALA A 72 -0.11 -0.68 -4.72
CA ALA A 72 -1.15 -0.88 -3.72
C ALA A 72 -2.33 -1.72 -4.26
N LEU A 73 -2.70 -1.51 -5.53
CA LEU A 73 -3.75 -2.30 -6.18
C LEU A 73 -3.33 -3.77 -6.36
N ARG A 74 -2.09 -4.02 -6.82
CA ARG A 74 -1.56 -5.38 -6.96
C ARG A 74 -1.52 -6.10 -5.62
N ALA A 75 -1.06 -5.42 -4.57
CA ALA A 75 -1.01 -5.97 -3.22
C ALA A 75 -2.42 -6.31 -2.71
N SER A 76 -3.40 -5.45 -2.98
CA SER A 76 -4.82 -5.68 -2.63
C SER A 76 -5.43 -6.88 -3.37
N ILE A 77 -5.18 -6.98 -4.68
CA ILE A 77 -5.64 -8.11 -5.49
C ILE A 77 -4.99 -9.40 -5.01
N TYR A 78 -3.69 -9.38 -4.70
CA TYR A 78 -2.98 -10.53 -4.17
C TYR A 78 -3.56 -10.97 -2.81
N ALA A 79 -3.80 -10.04 -1.89
CA ALA A 79 -4.39 -10.33 -0.58
C ALA A 79 -5.79 -10.97 -0.69
N LYS A 80 -6.60 -10.51 -1.65
CA LYS A 80 -7.88 -11.16 -1.96
C LYS A 80 -7.67 -12.58 -2.52
N ARG A 81 -6.79 -12.74 -3.51
CA ARG A 81 -6.58 -14.00 -4.21
C ARG A 81 -5.96 -15.09 -3.33
N ILE A 82 -4.99 -14.76 -2.49
CA ILE A 82 -4.40 -15.73 -1.56
C ILE A 82 -5.42 -16.32 -0.58
N THR A 83 -6.53 -15.60 -0.35
CA THR A 83 -7.62 -16.04 0.52
C THR A 83 -8.74 -16.75 -0.24
N THR A 84 -9.11 -16.27 -1.43
CA THR A 84 -10.31 -16.71 -2.14
C THR A 84 -10.07 -17.75 -3.25
N GLU A 85 -8.88 -17.75 -3.86
CA GLU A 85 -8.61 -18.62 -5.00
C GLU A 85 -8.30 -20.06 -4.55
N THR A 86 -8.85 -21.03 -5.28
CA THR A 86 -8.82 -22.46 -4.91
C THR A 86 -7.85 -23.31 -5.72
N GLY A 87 -7.25 -22.75 -6.78
CA GLY A 87 -6.28 -23.43 -7.65
C GLY A 87 -5.02 -23.92 -6.94
N LEU A 88 -4.33 -24.88 -7.56
CA LEU A 88 -3.14 -25.54 -6.98
C LEU A 88 -2.05 -24.56 -6.56
N GLU A 89 -1.76 -23.55 -7.39
CA GLU A 89 -0.79 -22.49 -7.09
C GLU A 89 -1.09 -21.81 -5.74
N TRP A 90 -2.35 -21.43 -5.51
CA TRP A 90 -2.77 -20.73 -4.30
C TRP A 90 -2.76 -21.63 -3.06
N ARG A 91 -3.10 -22.92 -3.23
CA ARG A 91 -2.96 -23.94 -2.17
C ARG A 91 -1.50 -24.10 -1.74
N LEU A 92 -0.57 -24.20 -2.70
CA LEU A 92 0.86 -24.28 -2.43
C LEU A 92 1.39 -23.02 -1.74
N ARG A 93 0.99 -21.83 -2.21
CA ARG A 93 1.35 -20.55 -1.57
C ARG A 93 0.87 -20.49 -0.12
N ARG A 94 -0.37 -20.92 0.17
CA ARG A 94 -0.90 -20.98 1.54
C ARG A 94 -0.15 -21.99 2.41
N LEU A 95 0.12 -23.19 1.89
CA LEU A 95 0.90 -24.20 2.61
C LEU A 95 2.27 -23.65 3.00
N ARG A 96 3.00 -23.06 2.04
CA ARG A 96 4.30 -22.42 2.29
C ARG A 96 4.21 -21.35 3.37
N ASN A 97 3.23 -20.45 3.29
CA ASN A 97 3.06 -19.37 4.27
C ASN A 97 2.75 -19.93 5.67
N ASN A 98 1.89 -20.95 5.76
CA ASN A 98 1.57 -21.60 7.03
C ASN A 98 2.80 -22.30 7.63
N THR A 99 3.57 -23.04 6.81
CA THR A 99 4.79 -23.70 7.26
C THR A 99 5.82 -22.68 7.76
N ALA A 100 6.05 -21.59 7.02
CA ALA A 100 6.95 -20.51 7.46
C ALA A 100 6.50 -19.90 8.80
N ARG A 101 5.20 -19.66 8.98
CA ARG A 101 4.64 -19.19 10.26
C ARG A 101 4.90 -20.17 11.40
N GLN A 102 4.66 -21.46 11.19
CA GLN A 102 4.88 -22.48 12.23
C GLN A 102 6.34 -22.56 12.63
N LEU A 103 7.26 -22.51 11.66
CA LEU A 103 8.70 -22.50 11.92
C LEU A 103 9.13 -21.26 12.74
N MET A 104 8.58 -20.08 12.44
CA MET A 104 8.84 -18.86 13.24
C MET A 104 8.32 -18.97 14.67
N VAL A 105 7.14 -19.55 14.88
CA VAL A 105 6.58 -19.76 16.22
C VAL A 105 7.44 -20.76 17.00
N PHE A 106 7.85 -21.85 16.36
CA PHE A 106 8.69 -22.87 16.96
C PHE A 106 10.07 -22.33 17.34
N SER A 107 10.73 -21.59 16.44
CA SER A 107 12.04 -21.00 16.71
C SER A 107 12.01 -19.97 17.84
N ARG A 108 10.92 -19.18 17.93
CA ARG A 108 10.70 -18.28 19.06
C ARG A 108 10.57 -19.02 20.39
N ARG A 109 9.81 -20.12 20.42
CA ARG A 109 9.67 -20.95 21.64
C ARG A 109 10.98 -21.56 22.10
N ILE A 110 11.79 -22.09 21.16
CA ILE A 110 13.12 -22.61 21.49
C ILE A 110 14.00 -21.51 22.09
N ARG A 111 14.00 -20.31 21.48
CA ARG A 111 14.78 -19.17 21.99
C ARG A 111 14.34 -18.74 23.39
N GLU A 112 13.04 -18.74 23.67
CA GLU A 112 12.51 -18.41 25.00
C GLU A 112 12.85 -19.48 26.04
N ALA A 113 12.79 -20.77 25.69
CA ALA A 113 13.18 -21.88 26.57
C ALA A 113 14.68 -21.92 26.89
N GLY A 114 15.52 -21.37 26.01
CA GLY A 114 16.97 -21.27 26.23
C GLY A 114 17.43 -20.03 27.00
N LYS A 115 16.53 -19.11 27.39
CA LYS A 115 16.91 -17.97 28.22
C LYS A 115 17.09 -18.41 29.68
N PRO A 116 18.26 -18.17 30.30
CA PRO A 116 18.43 -18.44 31.73
C PRO A 116 17.47 -17.57 32.54
N ALA A 117 16.93 -18.11 33.63
CA ALA A 117 16.07 -17.37 34.54
C ALA A 117 16.81 -16.15 35.10
N GLU A 118 16.23 -14.95 34.98
CA GLU A 118 16.81 -13.74 35.59
C GLU A 118 16.93 -13.95 37.11
N PRO A 119 18.08 -13.64 37.72
CA PRO A 119 18.23 -13.74 39.16
C PRO A 119 17.25 -12.77 39.82
N ARG A 120 16.35 -13.32 40.63
CA ARG A 120 15.37 -12.56 41.39
C ARG A 120 16.14 -11.69 42.39
N ALA A 121 16.22 -10.39 42.14
CA ALA A 121 16.84 -9.44 43.06
C ALA A 121 16.08 -9.50 44.40
N ALA A 122 16.84 -9.76 45.48
CA ALA A 122 16.38 -9.81 46.86
C ALA A 122 16.31 -8.41 47.47
#